data_AF-A0A084IQJ4-F1
#
_entry.id   AF-A0A084IQJ4-F1
#
_cell.length_a   1.000
_cell.length_b   1.000
_cell.length_c   1.000
_cell.angle_alpha   90.00
_cell.angle_beta   90.00
_cell.angle_gamma   90.00
#
_symmetry.space_group_name_H-M   'P 1'
#
loop_
_entity.id
_entity.type
_entity.pdbx_description
1 polymer ?
#
loop_
_entity_poly.entity_id
_entity_poly.type
_entity_poly.pdbx_seq_one_letter_code
_entity_poly.pdbx_strand_id
1 'polypeptide(L)'
;MEPNYFRLTLSVAAGVFLGLLVFSLFSWFAAMLWLGAVTSHLDEIVGSVSSSSSPGPATISSNAQVSSDRAEINASDRQNTKTGKRLRFLCDEWTRNASATPTQTTISGAGDACRRYQHYIDTGVVLK
;
A
#
# COMPACT_ATOMS: atom_id res chain seq x y z
N MET A 1 -1.22 0.30 -57.58
CA MET A 1 -1.08 1.32 -56.53
C MET A 1 -0.32 0.68 -55.39
N GLU A 2 0.98 0.92 -55.31
CA GLU A 2 1.81 0.35 -54.25
C GLU A 2 1.57 1.11 -52.94
N PRO A 3 1.31 0.43 -51.82
CA PRO A 3 1.10 1.10 -50.55
C PRO A 3 2.40 1.78 -50.09
N ASN A 4 2.33 3.11 -49.88
CA ASN A 4 3.46 3.91 -49.40
C ASN A 4 3.71 3.65 -47.90
N TYR A 5 4.51 2.62 -47.61
CA TYR A 5 4.95 2.24 -46.25
C TYR A 5 5.53 3.40 -45.43
N PHE A 6 6.13 4.39 -46.10
CA PHE A 6 6.67 5.59 -45.48
C PHE A 6 5.64 6.43 -44.72
N ARG A 7 4.39 6.48 -45.20
CA ARG A 7 3.32 7.23 -44.52
C ARG A 7 2.84 6.52 -43.26
N LEU A 8 2.94 5.20 -43.24
CA LEU A 8 2.47 4.36 -42.14
C LEU A 8 3.45 4.45 -40.95
N THR A 9 4.76 4.44 -41.21
CA THR A 9 5.78 4.62 -40.17
C THR A 9 5.77 6.02 -39.56
N LEU A 10 5.54 7.05 -40.38
CA LEU A 10 5.49 8.45 -39.93
C LEU A 10 4.27 8.72 -39.04
N SER A 11 3.12 8.09 -39.33
CA SER A 11 1.93 8.12 -38.47
C SER A 11 2.16 7.49 -37.10
N VAL A 12 2.79 6.31 -37.06
CA VAL A 12 3.06 5.60 -35.81
C VAL A 12 4.06 6.39 -34.95
N ALA A 13 5.13 6.92 -35.55
CA ALA A 13 6.11 7.75 -34.85
C ALA A 13 5.48 9.02 -34.26
N ALA A 14 4.61 9.71 -35.02
CA ALA A 14 3.90 10.89 -34.53
C ALA A 14 2.98 10.57 -33.34
N GLY A 15 2.29 9.43 -33.38
CA GLY A 15 1.42 8.98 -32.28
C GLY A 15 2.20 8.71 -30.98
N VAL A 16 3.37 8.08 -31.06
CA VAL A 16 4.22 7.80 -29.89
C VAL A 16 4.75 9.10 -29.27
N PHE A 17 5.19 10.06 -30.10
CA PHE A 17 5.65 11.37 -29.61
C PHE A 17 4.54 12.17 -28.92
N LEU A 18 3.33 12.18 -29.49
CA LEU A 18 2.19 12.86 -28.88
C LEU A 18 1.75 12.17 -27.57
N GLY A 19 1.77 10.84 -27.52
CA GLY A 19 1.44 10.09 -26.30
C GLY A 19 2.42 10.37 -25.14
N LEU A 20 3.71 10.43 -25.43
CA LEU A 20 4.75 10.75 -24.44
C LEU A 20 4.64 12.20 -23.92
N LEU A 21 4.24 13.14 -24.77
CA LEU A 21 4.01 14.54 -24.38
C LEU A 21 2.81 14.70 -23.44
N VAL A 22 1.72 13.97 -23.67
CA VAL A 22 0.55 14.01 -22.78
C VAL A 22 0.86 13.35 -21.43
N PHE A 23 1.61 12.24 -21.43
CA PHE A 23 1.98 11.53 -20.21
C PHE A 23 2.94 12.34 -19.30
N SER A 24 3.85 13.12 -19.90
CA SER A 24 4.77 13.98 -19.15
C SER A 24 4.06 15.16 -18.48
N LEU A 25 3.09 15.78 -19.14
CA LEU A 25 2.30 16.89 -18.60
C LEU A 25 1.40 16.45 -17.43
N PHE A 26 0.83 15.25 -17.47
CA PHE A 26 0.02 14.70 -16.37
C PHE A 26 0.84 14.39 -15.12
N SER A 27 2.12 14.01 -15.27
CA SER A 27 2.98 13.67 -14.13
C SER A 27 3.33 14.86 -13.23
N TRP A 28 3.29 16.09 -13.75
CA TRP A 28 3.55 17.31 -12.95
C TRP A 28 2.37 17.68 -12.03
N PHE A 29 1.12 17.45 -12.46
CA PHE A 29 -0.06 17.70 -11.63
C PHE A 29 -0.21 16.67 -10.51
N ALA A 30 0.22 15.42 -10.75
CA ALA A 30 0.21 14.39 -9.72
C ALA A 30 1.16 14.73 -8.55
N ALA A 31 2.30 15.38 -8.81
CA ALA A 31 3.28 15.69 -7.76
C ALA A 31 2.81 16.75 -6.75
N MET A 32 2.01 17.75 -7.16
CA MET A 32 1.53 18.81 -6.25
C MET A 32 0.46 18.33 -5.25
N LEU A 33 -0.33 17.29 -5.58
CA LEU A 33 -1.29 16.68 -4.65
C LEU A 33 -0.62 15.93 -3.49
N TRP A 34 0.68 15.60 -3.60
CA TRP A 34 1.41 14.87 -2.55
C TRP A 34 2.06 15.78 -1.50
N LEU A 35 2.33 17.06 -1.79
CA LEU A 35 2.97 17.98 -0.83
C LEU A 35 1.98 18.68 0.12
N GLY A 36 0.69 18.78 -0.24
CA GLY A 36 -0.31 19.44 0.61
C GLY A 36 -0.81 18.61 1.81
N ALA A 37 -0.59 17.29 1.82
CA ALA A 37 -1.14 16.39 2.84
C ALA A 37 -0.22 16.14 4.05
N VAL A 38 0.95 16.76 4.10
CA VAL A 38 1.97 16.49 5.14
C VAL A 38 1.97 17.54 6.26
N THR A 39 1.40 18.73 6.06
CA THR A 39 1.46 19.82 7.05
C THR A 39 0.31 19.84 8.07
N SER A 40 -0.71 18.99 7.92
CA SER A 40 -1.89 19.00 8.81
C SER A 40 -1.74 18.18 10.11
N HIS A 41 -0.61 17.51 10.34
CA HIS A 41 -0.44 16.56 11.45
C HIS A 41 0.58 16.98 12.53
N LEU A 42 1.07 18.22 12.52
CA LEU A 42 2.12 18.68 13.44
C LEU A 42 1.62 19.43 14.69
N ASP A 43 0.32 19.73 14.80
CA ASP A 43 -0.22 20.50 15.95
C ASP A 43 -0.62 19.65 17.18
N GLU A 44 -0.52 18.31 17.12
CA GLU A 44 -1.08 17.44 18.17
C GLU A 44 -0.02 16.72 19.06
N ILE A 45 1.21 17.24 19.17
CA ILE A 45 2.28 16.59 19.97
C ILE A 45 2.96 17.53 20.99
N VAL A 46 2.30 18.62 21.41
CA VAL A 46 2.82 19.50 22.49
C VAL A 46 1.99 19.40 23.79
N GLY A 47 0.91 18.62 23.79
CA GLY A 47 0.06 18.40 24.96
C GLY A 47 0.37 17.08 25.67
N SER A 48 0.73 17.15 26.96
CA SER A 48 0.74 16.04 27.91
C SER A 48 2.01 15.17 27.96
N VAL A 49 2.99 15.67 28.71
CA VAL A 49 3.81 14.81 29.57
C VAL A 49 3.77 15.41 30.97
N SER A 50 2.70 15.07 31.70
CA SER A 50 2.60 15.26 33.14
C SER A 50 2.89 13.93 33.84
N SER A 51 4.03 13.90 34.50
CA SER A 51 4.42 13.17 35.71
C SER A 51 3.41 12.18 36.33
N SER A 52 3.88 10.97 36.67
CA SER A 52 4.09 10.55 38.08
C SER A 52 4.36 9.04 38.21
N SER A 53 5.30 8.73 39.08
CA SER A 53 5.86 7.43 39.43
C SER A 53 5.16 6.81 40.64
N SER A 54 4.88 5.50 40.63
CA SER A 54 4.74 4.68 41.85
C SER A 54 4.83 3.17 41.55
N PRO A 55 5.64 2.37 42.28
CA PRO A 55 5.74 0.91 42.09
C PRO A 55 4.92 0.14 43.16
N GLY A 56 4.01 -0.74 42.73
CA GLY A 56 3.21 -1.62 43.59
C GLY A 56 2.57 -2.79 42.81
N PRO A 57 2.21 -3.91 43.45
CA PRO A 57 2.66 -5.25 43.03
C PRO A 57 1.64 -6.11 42.24
N ALA A 58 2.20 -7.00 41.41
CA ALA A 58 1.66 -8.30 40.96
C ALA A 58 0.20 -8.36 40.46
N THR A 59 -0.03 -7.94 39.21
CA THR A 59 -1.22 -8.31 38.42
C THR A 59 -0.79 -9.19 37.24
N ILE A 60 -0.62 -10.50 37.47
CA ILE A 60 -0.19 -11.44 36.42
C ILE A 60 -1.36 -11.79 35.47
N SER A 61 -2.61 -11.48 35.83
CA SER A 61 -3.78 -11.84 35.01
C SER A 61 -4.28 -10.74 34.06
N SER A 62 -3.75 -9.51 34.11
CA SER A 62 -4.15 -8.42 33.20
C SER A 62 -3.23 -8.26 31.98
N ASN A 63 -2.01 -8.80 32.02
CA ASN A 63 -1.05 -8.63 30.93
C ASN A 63 -1.44 -9.40 29.66
N ALA A 64 -2.14 -10.53 29.76
CA ALA A 64 -2.61 -11.26 28.58
C ALA A 64 -3.71 -10.49 27.81
N GLN A 65 -4.60 -9.81 28.53
CA GLN A 65 -5.67 -9.01 27.91
C GLN A 65 -5.14 -7.70 27.33
N VAL A 66 -4.26 -6.99 28.06
CA VAL A 66 -3.62 -5.77 27.57
C VAL A 66 -2.69 -6.05 26.38
N SER A 67 -2.04 -7.21 26.31
CA SER A 67 -1.22 -7.59 25.15
C SER A 67 -2.05 -8.01 23.94
N SER A 68 -3.21 -8.65 24.14
CA SER A 68 -4.18 -8.94 23.08
C SER A 68 -4.77 -7.66 22.49
N ASP A 69 -5.26 -6.75 23.34
CA ASP A 69 -5.85 -5.48 22.90
C ASP A 69 -4.82 -4.62 22.16
N ARG A 70 -3.57 -4.59 22.64
CA ARG A 70 -2.48 -3.84 22.00
C ARG A 70 -2.02 -4.48 20.68
N ALA A 71 -2.06 -5.82 20.57
CA ALA A 71 -1.77 -6.50 19.30
C ALA A 71 -2.86 -6.23 18.25
N GLU A 72 -4.12 -6.17 18.66
CA GLU A 72 -5.27 -5.92 17.79
C GLU A 72 -5.34 -4.46 17.32
N ILE A 73 -5.08 -3.50 18.23
CA ILE A 73 -4.93 -2.08 17.87
C ILE A 73 -3.79 -1.92 16.85
N ASN A 74 -2.65 -2.56 17.09
CA ASN A 74 -1.52 -2.52 16.16
C ASN A 74 -1.85 -3.15 14.79
N ALA A 75 -2.65 -4.22 14.74
CA ALA A 75 -3.07 -4.84 13.50
C ALA A 75 -3.96 -3.89 12.68
N SER A 76 -4.95 -3.26 13.31
CA SER A 76 -5.83 -2.27 12.66
C SER A 76 -5.04 -1.05 12.14
N ASP A 77 -4.09 -0.55 12.93
CA ASP A 77 -3.22 0.54 12.51
C ASP A 77 -2.36 0.15 11.30
N ARG A 78 -1.78 -1.06 11.32
CA ARG A 78 -0.98 -1.61 10.22
C ARG A 78 -1.79 -1.75 8.93
N GLN A 79 -3.06 -2.13 9.00
CA GLN A 79 -3.93 -2.19 7.81
C GLN A 79 -4.06 -0.83 7.12
N ASN A 80 -4.04 0.26 7.90
CA ASN A 80 -4.20 1.62 7.40
C ASN A 80 -2.90 2.25 6.89
N THR A 81 -1.75 1.67 7.19
CA THR A 81 -0.45 2.11 6.65
C THR A 81 -0.37 1.98 5.13
N LYS A 82 0.49 2.78 4.48
CA LYS A 82 0.75 2.70 3.02
C LYS A 82 1.14 1.27 2.60
N THR A 83 1.97 0.60 3.40
CA THR A 83 2.41 -0.78 3.17
C THR A 83 1.25 -1.77 3.29
N GLY A 84 0.43 -1.66 4.35
CA GLY A 84 -0.75 -2.51 4.54
C GLY A 84 -1.75 -2.38 3.41
N LYS A 85 -2.05 -1.14 2.98
CA LYS A 85 -2.92 -0.87 1.83
C LYS A 85 -2.38 -1.45 0.52
N ARG A 86 -1.08 -1.32 0.27
CA ARG A 86 -0.43 -1.89 -0.93
C ARG A 86 -0.50 -3.42 -0.93
N LEU A 87 -0.18 -4.06 0.18
CA LEU A 87 -0.22 -5.51 0.30
C LEU A 87 -1.64 -6.05 0.18
N ARG A 88 -2.63 -5.35 0.75
CA ARG A 88 -4.05 -5.65 0.58
C ARG A 88 -4.47 -5.58 -0.89
N PHE A 89 -4.11 -4.49 -1.58
CA PHE A 89 -4.41 -4.33 -3.00
C PHE A 89 -3.83 -5.48 -3.84
N LEU A 90 -2.58 -5.88 -3.58
CA LEU A 90 -1.96 -7.01 -4.27
C LEU A 90 -2.69 -8.33 -4.01
N CYS A 91 -3.08 -8.61 -2.76
CA CYS A 91 -3.90 -9.78 -2.44
C CYS A 91 -5.23 -9.77 -3.21
N ASP A 92 -5.94 -8.64 -3.24
CA ASP A 92 -7.22 -8.49 -3.94
C ASP A 92 -7.07 -8.59 -5.47
N GLU A 93 -5.99 -8.05 -6.03
CA GLU A 93 -5.66 -8.12 -7.45
C GLU A 93 -5.35 -9.56 -7.87
N TRP A 94 -4.45 -10.25 -7.15
CA TRP A 94 -4.14 -11.65 -7.45
C TRP A 94 -5.33 -12.57 -7.27
N THR A 95 -6.16 -12.34 -6.25
CA THR A 95 -7.38 -13.12 -6.03
C THR A 95 -8.38 -12.93 -7.18
N ARG A 96 -8.56 -11.69 -7.66
CA ARG A 96 -9.38 -11.41 -8.85
C ARG A 96 -8.81 -12.02 -10.13
N ASN A 97 -7.49 -11.99 -10.29
CA ASN A 97 -6.84 -12.61 -11.44
C ASN A 97 -6.96 -14.14 -11.39
N ALA A 98 -6.88 -14.75 -10.20
CA ALA A 98 -7.09 -16.18 -10.01
C ALA A 98 -8.55 -16.60 -10.25
N SER A 99 -9.53 -15.74 -9.91
CA SER A 99 -10.94 -16.03 -10.19
C SER A 99 -11.31 -15.83 -11.67
N ALA A 100 -10.71 -14.83 -12.33
CA ALA A 100 -10.91 -14.60 -13.76
C ALA A 100 -10.18 -15.64 -14.64
N THR A 101 -8.95 -15.98 -14.28
CA THR A 101 -8.08 -16.90 -15.02
C THR A 101 -7.41 -17.87 -14.05
N PRO A 102 -8.11 -18.96 -13.65
CA PRO A 102 -7.61 -19.92 -12.68
C PRO A 102 -6.52 -20.80 -13.31
N THR A 103 -5.27 -20.37 -13.15
CA THR A 103 -4.08 -21.16 -13.47
C THR A 103 -3.36 -21.50 -12.18
N GLN A 104 -2.55 -22.55 -12.20
CA GLN A 104 -1.76 -22.93 -11.02
C GLN A 104 -0.88 -21.77 -10.53
N THR A 105 -0.32 -20.98 -11.45
CA THR A 105 0.50 -19.80 -11.14
C THR A 105 -0.33 -18.69 -10.49
N THR A 106 -1.53 -18.39 -10.99
CA THR A 106 -2.37 -17.33 -10.42
C THR A 106 -2.94 -17.70 -9.05
N ILE A 107 -3.30 -18.97 -8.86
CA ILE A 107 -3.76 -19.48 -7.56
C ILE A 107 -2.61 -19.44 -6.53
N SER A 108 -1.41 -19.90 -6.90
CA SER A 108 -0.24 -19.84 -6.02
C SER A 108 0.14 -18.39 -5.69
N GLY A 109 0.17 -17.51 -6.69
CA GLY A 109 0.49 -16.10 -6.52
C GLY A 109 -0.51 -15.38 -5.61
N ALA A 110 -1.81 -15.69 -5.70
CA ALA A 110 -2.83 -15.19 -4.78
C ALA A 110 -2.56 -15.65 -3.34
N GLY A 111 -2.29 -16.94 -3.15
CA GLY A 111 -1.93 -17.48 -1.83
C GLY A 111 -0.72 -16.78 -1.21
N ASP A 112 0.33 -16.56 -2.00
CA ASP A 112 1.54 -15.89 -1.53
C ASP A 112 1.33 -14.40 -1.24
N ALA A 113 0.62 -13.69 -2.10
CA ALA A 113 0.33 -12.26 -1.91
C ALA A 113 -0.51 -12.03 -0.65
N CYS A 114 -1.56 -12.83 -0.45
CA CYS A 114 -2.41 -12.75 0.74
C CYS A 114 -1.69 -13.17 2.01
N ARG A 115 -0.80 -14.18 1.95
CA ARG A 115 0.03 -14.57 3.09
C ARG A 115 0.98 -13.45 3.52
N ARG A 116 1.59 -12.73 2.57
CA ARG A 116 2.45 -11.57 2.88
C ARG A 116 1.68 -10.44 3.53
N TYR A 117 0.46 -10.18 3.06
CA TYR A 117 -0.43 -9.21 3.70
C TYR A 117 -0.74 -9.62 5.13
N GLN A 118 -1.22 -10.85 5.35
CA GLN A 118 -1.56 -11.35 6.68
C GLN A 118 -0.36 -11.31 7.63
N HIS A 119 0.80 -11.79 7.18
CA HIS A 119 2.04 -11.74 7.95
C HIS A 119 2.41 -10.31 8.34
N TYR A 120 2.26 -9.33 7.45
CA TYR A 120 2.52 -7.93 7.78
C TYR A 120 1.52 -7.37 8.80
N ILE A 121 0.25 -7.75 8.72
CA ILE A 121 -0.75 -7.35 9.73
C ILE A 121 -0.38 -7.92 11.10
N ASP A 122 -0.04 -9.21 11.15
CA ASP A 122 0.25 -9.93 12.39
C ASP A 122 1.59 -9.48 13.03
N THR A 123 2.63 -9.33 12.21
CA THR A 123 4.01 -9.11 12.71
C THR A 123 4.53 -7.68 12.53
N GLY A 124 3.94 -6.90 11.60
CA GLY A 124 4.48 -5.60 11.18
C GLY A 124 5.66 -5.70 10.21
N VAL A 125 6.07 -6.91 9.79
CA VAL A 125 7.23 -7.15 8.94
C VAL A 125 6.82 -7.58 7.54
N VAL A 126 7.44 -6.97 6.52
CA VAL A 126 7.22 -7.31 5.11
C VAL A 126 8.14 -8.46 4.71
N LEU A 127 7.55 -9.57 4.28
CA LEU A 127 8.28 -10.67 3.64
C LEU A 127 8.71 -10.24 2.23
N LYS A 128 10.01 -10.32 1.95
CA LYS A 128 10.61 -10.04 0.64
C LYS A 128 10.47 -11.26 -0.27
#